data_AF-A0A2D7NGT4-F1
#
_entry.id   AF-A0A2D7NGT4-F1
#
_cell.length_a   1.000
_cell.length_b   1.000
_cell.length_c   1.000
_cell.angle_alpha   90.00
_cell.angle_beta   90.00
_cell.angle_gamma   90.00
#
_symmetry.space_group_name_H-M   'P 1'
#
loop_
_entity.id
_entity.type
_entity.pdbx_description
1 polymer ?
#
loop_
_entity_poly.entity_id
_entity_poly.type
_entity_poly.pdbx_seq_one_letter_code
_entity_poly.pdbx_strand_id
1 'polypeptide(L)'
;MIDFDPASLSPESAAPFPPPGLADRLEQLLPPKNLKAFLEDQRTQRGTCFRVNTLKSSIQSVVDRMQQASICCTPSAWCGEALFAETSVRRLQEVPGWKEGDFHIQSASSIAAGLALDPKPGEWVLDLCAAPGSKTSHLAALMKNEGRLVANDLSRPRTHRLRAVLKLLGARATVRIGPGERAGLREPETYDRVLVDAPCSGEGMMRCGQPDTWSNWKPRTPARLSSRQKSLLHAAIDAVKPGGTVVYSTCTFAPEENELVISRALDVYEGRIQLEHIPLDLPGRIPGCLNFKGKSLAERPEVVRLAPPEMDGFFIARILKTG
;
A
#
# COMPACT_ATOMS: atom_id res chain seq x y z
N MET A 1 13.88 -4.01 31.90
CA MET A 1 13.02 -2.87 32.29
C MET A 1 13.72 -1.63 31.80
N ILE A 2 13.20 -1.02 30.73
CA ILE A 2 13.63 0.29 30.24
C ILE A 2 12.35 1.10 30.33
N ASP A 3 12.30 2.01 31.29
CA ASP A 3 11.17 2.91 31.50
C ASP A 3 11.01 3.81 30.27
N PHE A 4 9.85 3.70 29.64
CA PHE A 4 9.42 4.59 28.57
C PHE A 4 8.66 5.73 29.26
N ASP A 5 9.34 6.84 29.51
CA ASP A 5 8.73 8.06 30.04
C ASP A 5 7.77 8.65 28.97
N PRO A 6 6.44 8.63 29.18
CA PRO A 6 5.47 9.12 28.21
C PRO A 6 5.35 10.65 28.17
N ALA A 7 6.12 11.40 28.97
CA ALA A 7 5.93 12.82 29.18
C ALA A 7 6.97 13.75 28.51
N SER A 8 7.87 13.24 27.66
CA SER A 8 8.97 14.04 27.08
C SER A 8 8.75 14.60 25.66
N LEU A 9 7.52 14.61 25.15
CA LEU A 9 7.21 15.32 23.88
C LEU A 9 6.39 16.57 24.19
N SER A 10 7.07 17.72 24.28
CA SER A 10 6.44 19.03 24.31
C SER A 10 5.65 19.29 23.00
N PRO A 11 4.46 19.90 23.06
CA PRO A 11 3.64 20.20 21.89
C PRO A 11 3.99 21.58 21.28
N GLU A 12 5.27 21.87 21.04
CA GLU A 12 5.70 23.14 20.45
C GLU A 12 6.64 22.89 19.25
N SER A 13 6.24 23.36 18.06
CA SER A 13 6.93 23.36 16.74
C SER A 13 6.50 22.37 15.65
N ALA A 14 5.32 21.75 15.73
CA ALA A 14 4.74 21.16 14.51
C ALA A 14 4.38 22.28 13.53
N ALA A 15 4.92 22.26 12.30
CA ALA A 15 4.53 23.22 11.26
C ALA A 15 3.00 23.16 11.04
N PRO A 16 2.34 24.23 10.55
CA PRO A 16 0.91 24.16 10.31
C PRO A 16 0.58 23.09 9.26
N PHE A 17 -0.42 22.26 9.54
CA PHE A 17 -1.02 21.37 8.55
C PHE A 17 -2.11 22.11 7.78
N PRO A 18 -2.20 21.98 6.44
CA PRO A 18 -1.29 21.24 5.57
C PRO A 18 0.06 21.96 5.38
N PRO A 19 1.16 21.22 5.16
CA PRO A 19 2.46 21.84 4.89
C PRO A 19 2.41 22.77 3.66
N PRO A 20 3.24 23.83 3.62
CA PRO A 20 3.20 24.82 2.55
C PRO A 20 3.25 24.22 1.14
N GLY A 21 2.29 24.60 0.29
CA GLY A 21 2.16 24.14 -1.09
C GLY A 21 1.46 22.78 -1.28
N LEU A 22 1.08 22.08 -0.20
CA LEU A 22 0.28 20.85 -0.33
C LEU A 22 -1.17 21.16 -0.71
N ALA A 23 -1.79 22.21 -0.12
CA ALA A 23 -3.18 22.57 -0.41
C ALA A 23 -3.40 22.86 -1.91
N ASP A 24 -2.65 23.81 -2.48
CA ASP A 24 -2.71 24.18 -3.89
C ASP A 24 -2.48 22.98 -4.82
N ARG A 25 -1.61 22.06 -4.40
CA ARG A 25 -1.33 20.83 -5.14
C ARG A 25 -2.50 19.87 -5.09
N LEU A 26 -3.12 19.66 -3.94
CA LEU A 26 -4.29 18.77 -3.82
C LEU A 26 -5.50 19.32 -4.58
N GLU A 27 -5.68 20.65 -4.60
CA GLU A 27 -6.72 21.32 -5.39
C GLU A 27 -6.61 21.03 -6.90
N GLN A 28 -5.40 20.91 -7.41
CA GLN A 28 -5.16 20.57 -8.82
C GLN A 28 -5.36 19.08 -9.12
N LEU A 29 -5.22 18.21 -8.11
CA LEU A 29 -5.15 16.76 -8.30
C LEU A 29 -6.42 16.02 -7.93
N LEU A 30 -7.24 16.58 -7.04
CA LEU A 30 -8.43 15.93 -6.50
C LEU A 30 -9.70 16.64 -6.98
N PRO A 31 -10.74 15.89 -7.36
CA PRO A 31 -12.07 16.46 -7.52
C PRO A 31 -12.52 17.18 -6.23
N PRO A 32 -13.30 18.28 -6.32
CA PRO A 32 -13.67 19.07 -5.15
C PRO A 32 -14.32 18.28 -4.01
N LYS A 33 -15.16 17.29 -4.35
CA LYS A 33 -15.79 16.37 -3.38
C LYS A 33 -14.73 15.59 -2.59
N ASN A 34 -13.76 15.01 -3.28
CA ASN A 34 -12.71 14.18 -2.68
C ASN A 34 -11.70 15.03 -1.90
N LEU A 35 -11.37 16.23 -2.38
CA LEU A 35 -10.54 17.19 -1.65
C LEU A 35 -11.17 17.54 -0.30
N LYS A 36 -12.45 17.93 -0.30
CA LYS A 36 -13.19 18.24 0.92
C LYS A 36 -13.19 17.04 1.87
N ALA A 37 -13.54 15.86 1.38
CA ALA A 37 -13.55 14.64 2.18
C ALA A 37 -12.16 14.27 2.72
N PHE A 38 -11.10 14.49 1.96
CA PHE A 38 -9.73 14.28 2.40
C PHE A 38 -9.36 15.23 3.54
N LEU A 39 -9.63 16.53 3.41
CA LEU A 39 -9.33 17.54 4.44
C LEU A 39 -10.14 17.31 5.73
N GLU A 40 -11.39 16.88 5.61
CA GLU A 40 -12.24 16.48 6.75
C GLU A 40 -11.70 15.21 7.41
N ASP A 41 -11.33 14.19 6.63
CA ASP A 41 -10.77 12.94 7.13
C ASP A 41 -9.50 13.15 7.97
N GLN A 42 -8.68 14.13 7.62
CA GLN A 42 -7.47 14.42 8.39
C GLN A 42 -7.75 14.92 9.82
N ARG A 43 -8.98 15.32 10.10
CA ARG A 43 -9.42 15.82 11.41
C ARG A 43 -10.29 14.83 12.17
N THR A 44 -10.87 13.83 11.49
CA THR A 44 -11.78 12.86 12.10
C THR A 44 -11.11 11.50 12.35
N GLN A 45 -11.54 10.81 13.40
CA GLN A 45 -11.14 9.43 13.64
C GLN A 45 -12.09 8.50 12.88
N ARG A 46 -11.68 8.01 11.70
CA ARG A 46 -12.44 7.02 10.95
C ARG A 46 -12.51 5.68 11.68
N GLY A 47 -13.53 4.89 11.32
CA GLY A 47 -13.53 3.46 11.59
C GLY A 47 -12.24 2.81 11.07
N THR A 48 -11.75 1.81 11.79
CA THR A 48 -10.49 1.14 11.51
C THR A 48 -10.73 -0.07 10.62
N CYS A 49 -10.08 -0.11 9.45
CA CYS A 49 -10.04 -1.30 8.61
C CYS A 49 -9.06 -2.33 9.18
N PHE A 50 -9.46 -3.60 9.12
CA PHE A 50 -8.60 -4.74 9.43
C PHE A 50 -8.90 -5.90 8.50
N ARG A 51 -7.91 -6.78 8.33
CA ARG A 51 -7.97 -7.97 7.49
C ARG A 51 -7.95 -9.22 8.35
N VAL A 52 -8.88 -10.14 8.12
CA VAL A 52 -8.84 -11.50 8.70
C VAL A 52 -7.61 -12.23 8.16
N ASN A 53 -6.93 -12.99 9.02
CA ASN A 53 -5.83 -13.85 8.60
C ASN A 53 -6.36 -15.25 8.30
N THR A 54 -6.64 -15.52 7.02
CA THR A 54 -7.17 -16.81 6.54
C THR A 54 -6.22 -17.99 6.72
N LEU A 55 -4.95 -17.76 7.09
CA LEU A 55 -4.02 -18.82 7.51
C LEU A 55 -4.30 -19.37 8.91
N LYS A 56 -5.00 -18.60 9.76
CA LYS A 56 -5.16 -18.90 11.19
C LYS A 56 -6.60 -18.93 11.66
N SER A 57 -7.48 -18.15 11.02
CA SER A 57 -8.85 -17.98 11.47
C SER A 57 -9.82 -17.87 10.31
N SER A 58 -11.11 -17.99 10.62
CA SER A 58 -12.20 -17.77 9.69
C SER A 58 -12.81 -16.38 9.90
N ILE A 59 -13.45 -15.84 8.86
CA ILE A 59 -14.16 -14.56 8.94
C ILE A 59 -15.22 -14.60 10.05
N GLN A 60 -16.01 -15.68 10.11
CA GLN A 60 -17.05 -15.86 11.12
C GLN A 60 -16.47 -15.81 12.54
N SER A 61 -15.38 -16.55 12.79
CA SER A 61 -14.74 -16.57 14.10
C SER A 61 -14.23 -15.20 14.55
N VAL A 62 -13.73 -14.37 13.63
CA VAL A 62 -13.29 -13.01 13.96
C VAL A 62 -14.50 -12.10 14.22
N VAL A 63 -15.57 -12.21 13.41
CA VAL A 63 -16.82 -11.45 13.63
C VAL A 63 -17.42 -11.77 15.00
N ASP A 64 -17.48 -13.05 15.39
CA ASP A 64 -18.02 -13.46 16.69
C ASP A 64 -17.24 -12.82 17.86
N ARG A 65 -15.90 -12.73 17.74
CA ARG A 65 -15.06 -12.06 18.75
C ARG A 65 -15.25 -10.56 18.79
N MET A 66 -15.47 -9.91 17.64
CA MET A 66 -15.82 -8.49 17.60
C MET A 66 -17.16 -8.23 18.31
N GLN A 67 -18.16 -9.10 18.08
CA GLN A 67 -19.44 -9.03 18.77
C GLN A 67 -19.30 -9.23 20.28
N GLN A 68 -18.52 -10.23 20.72
CA GLN A 68 -18.22 -10.45 22.15
C GLN A 68 -17.52 -9.23 22.79
N ALA A 69 -16.67 -8.54 22.04
CA ALA A 69 -16.02 -7.29 22.47
C ALA A 69 -16.92 -6.04 22.33
N SER A 70 -18.18 -6.20 21.96
CA SER A 70 -19.15 -5.12 21.70
C SER A 70 -18.62 -4.09 20.70
N ILE A 71 -18.00 -4.57 19.62
CA ILE A 71 -17.49 -3.76 18.50
C ILE A 71 -18.34 -4.05 17.27
N CYS A 72 -18.99 -3.01 16.74
CA CYS A 72 -19.67 -3.10 15.46
C CYS A 72 -18.63 -3.15 14.34
N CYS A 73 -18.72 -4.17 13.47
CA CYS A 73 -17.93 -4.28 12.27
C CYS A 73 -18.79 -4.62 11.06
N THR A 74 -18.49 -3.99 9.92
CA THR A 74 -19.14 -4.24 8.63
C THR A 74 -18.15 -4.89 7.66
N PRO A 75 -18.56 -5.92 6.91
CA PRO A 75 -17.70 -6.51 5.89
C PRO A 75 -17.51 -5.53 4.72
N SER A 76 -16.35 -5.59 4.08
CA SER A 76 -16.09 -4.88 2.83
C SER A 76 -16.89 -5.51 1.69
N ALA A 77 -17.56 -4.68 0.88
CA ALA A 77 -18.33 -5.15 -0.28
C ALA A 77 -17.46 -5.78 -1.39
N TRP A 78 -16.16 -5.46 -1.43
CA TRP A 78 -15.24 -5.87 -2.50
C TRP A 78 -14.12 -6.80 -2.03
N CYS A 79 -14.03 -7.08 -0.73
CA CYS A 79 -13.03 -7.98 -0.16
C CYS A 79 -13.63 -8.77 1.01
N GLY A 80 -13.85 -10.07 0.82
CA GLY A 80 -14.44 -10.93 1.86
C GLY A 80 -13.60 -11.03 3.14
N GLU A 81 -12.29 -10.78 3.06
CA GLU A 81 -11.39 -10.86 4.22
C GLU A 81 -11.22 -9.52 4.95
N ALA A 82 -11.76 -8.42 4.43
CA ALA A 82 -11.63 -7.09 5.02
C ALA A 82 -12.90 -6.68 5.75
N LEU A 83 -12.75 -6.12 6.95
CA LEU A 83 -13.83 -5.56 7.74
C LEU A 83 -13.49 -4.14 8.20
N PHE A 84 -14.52 -3.33 8.39
CA PHE A 84 -14.45 -1.98 8.94
C PHE A 84 -15.08 -1.98 10.32
N ALA A 85 -14.31 -1.69 11.36
CA ALA A 85 -14.83 -1.53 12.71
C ALA A 85 -15.01 -0.06 13.07
N GLU A 86 -16.15 0.29 13.67
CA GLU A 86 -16.43 1.64 14.18
C GLU A 86 -15.73 1.87 15.52
N THR A 87 -14.41 1.77 15.53
CA THR A 87 -13.59 1.86 16.74
C THR A 87 -12.15 2.26 16.43
N SER A 88 -11.39 2.56 17.48
CA SER A 88 -9.98 2.91 17.38
C SER A 88 -9.08 1.68 17.21
N VAL A 89 -7.91 1.89 16.61
CA VAL A 89 -6.83 0.89 16.53
C VAL A 89 -6.53 0.28 17.90
N ARG A 90 -6.42 1.09 18.96
CA ARG A 90 -6.11 0.62 20.32
C ARG A 90 -7.14 -0.40 20.80
N ARG A 91 -8.44 -0.10 20.63
CA ARG A 91 -9.50 -1.00 21.06
C ARG A 91 -9.51 -2.31 20.26
N LEU A 92 -9.17 -2.29 18.98
CA LEU A 92 -8.98 -3.53 18.19
C LEU A 92 -7.80 -4.37 18.69
N GLN A 93 -6.72 -3.75 19.17
CA GLN A 93 -5.56 -4.46 19.70
C GLN A 93 -5.83 -5.18 21.03
N GLU A 94 -6.93 -4.82 21.71
CA GLU A 94 -7.39 -5.45 22.95
C GLU A 94 -8.31 -6.65 22.69
N VAL A 95 -8.82 -6.81 21.46
CA VAL A 95 -9.71 -7.92 21.08
C VAL A 95 -8.93 -9.25 21.01
N PRO A 96 -9.45 -10.34 21.61
CA PRO A 96 -8.86 -11.67 21.46
C PRO A 96 -8.70 -12.06 19.99
N GLY A 97 -7.52 -12.52 19.59
CA GLY A 97 -7.15 -12.81 18.21
C GLY A 97 -6.13 -11.84 17.62
N TRP A 98 -6.05 -10.60 18.10
CA TRP A 98 -5.07 -9.67 17.56
C TRP A 98 -3.63 -10.08 17.90
N LYS A 99 -3.38 -10.48 19.15
CA LYS A 99 -2.06 -10.90 19.64
C LYS A 99 -1.68 -12.31 19.16
N GLU A 100 -2.68 -13.10 18.78
CA GLU A 100 -2.55 -14.45 18.22
C GLU A 100 -2.36 -14.41 16.70
N GLY A 101 -2.63 -13.25 16.07
CA GLY A 101 -2.49 -13.03 14.64
C GLY A 101 -3.66 -13.55 13.81
N ASP A 102 -4.85 -13.68 14.39
CA ASP A 102 -6.07 -14.13 13.71
C ASP A 102 -6.65 -13.05 12.78
N PHE A 103 -6.31 -11.79 13.03
CA PHE A 103 -6.55 -10.67 12.14
C PHE A 103 -5.45 -9.61 12.27
N HIS A 104 -5.31 -8.75 11.27
CA HIS A 104 -4.27 -7.74 11.19
C HIS A 104 -4.84 -6.38 10.81
N ILE A 105 -4.48 -5.34 11.55
CA ILE A 105 -4.93 -3.96 11.27
C ILE A 105 -4.17 -3.46 10.05
N GLN A 106 -4.91 -3.11 8.99
CA GLN A 106 -4.37 -2.77 7.68
C GLN A 106 -5.36 -1.87 6.95
N SER A 107 -4.87 -0.84 6.24
CA SER A 107 -5.74 0.00 5.43
C SER A 107 -6.37 -0.79 4.28
N ALA A 108 -7.61 -0.43 3.94
CA ALA A 108 -8.33 -0.96 2.80
C ALA A 108 -7.54 -0.82 1.49
N SER A 109 -6.91 0.35 1.28
CA SER A 109 -6.03 0.63 0.13
C SER A 109 -4.85 -0.34 0.04
N SER A 110 -4.25 -0.70 1.18
CA SER A 110 -3.14 -1.66 1.21
C SER A 110 -3.59 -3.10 0.95
N ILE A 111 -4.84 -3.46 1.26
CA ILE A 111 -5.43 -4.76 0.93
C ILE A 111 -5.65 -4.85 -0.58
N ALA A 112 -6.17 -3.79 -1.19
CA ALA A 112 -6.41 -3.70 -2.63
C ALA A 112 -5.15 -3.98 -3.47
N ALA A 113 -3.97 -3.49 -3.05
CA ALA A 113 -2.71 -3.78 -3.74
C ALA A 113 -2.37 -5.28 -3.80
N GLY A 114 -2.62 -6.02 -2.70
CA GLY A 114 -2.36 -7.46 -2.64
C GLY A 114 -3.33 -8.25 -3.51
N LEU A 115 -4.62 -7.90 -3.46
CA LEU A 115 -5.63 -8.50 -4.32
C LEU A 115 -5.41 -8.17 -5.80
N ALA A 116 -4.95 -6.97 -6.12
CA ALA A 116 -4.64 -6.56 -7.49
C ALA A 116 -3.49 -7.37 -8.07
N LEU A 117 -2.56 -7.86 -7.26
CA LEU A 117 -1.47 -8.75 -7.70
C LEU A 117 -2.01 -10.15 -8.00
N ASP A 118 -2.97 -10.60 -7.20
CA ASP A 118 -3.66 -11.89 -7.33
C ASP A 118 -2.72 -13.11 -7.33
N PRO A 119 -1.82 -13.25 -6.33
CA PRO A 119 -0.91 -14.40 -6.26
C PRO A 119 -1.64 -15.71 -6.00
N LYS A 120 -1.16 -16.78 -6.63
CA LYS A 120 -1.72 -18.13 -6.52
C LYS A 120 -0.82 -19.04 -5.69
N PRO A 121 -1.39 -20.02 -4.96
CA PRO A 121 -0.61 -21.06 -4.30
C PRO A 121 0.38 -21.73 -5.28
N GLY A 122 1.63 -21.89 -4.87
CA GLY A 122 2.68 -22.52 -5.67
C GLY A 122 3.53 -21.57 -6.52
N GLU A 123 3.07 -20.33 -6.76
CA GLU A 123 3.81 -19.32 -7.52
C GLU A 123 5.05 -18.79 -6.76
N TRP A 124 5.95 -18.18 -7.52
CA TRP A 124 7.11 -17.44 -7.02
C TRP A 124 6.81 -15.96 -7.03
N VAL A 125 6.74 -15.36 -5.84
CA VAL A 125 6.30 -13.99 -5.63
C VAL A 125 7.37 -13.16 -4.93
N LEU A 126 7.58 -11.94 -5.41
CA LEU A 126 8.49 -10.96 -4.79
C LEU A 126 7.71 -9.74 -4.29
N ASP A 127 7.83 -9.44 -3.01
CA ASP A 127 7.47 -8.13 -2.44
C ASP A 127 8.73 -7.28 -2.34
N LEU A 128 8.87 -6.28 -3.21
CA LEU A 128 10.14 -5.59 -3.43
C LEU A 128 10.48 -4.57 -2.32
N CYS A 129 9.46 -4.02 -1.66
CA CYS A 129 9.52 -2.98 -0.63
C CYS A 129 8.65 -3.38 0.57
N ALA A 130 8.95 -4.55 1.13
CA ALA A 130 8.07 -5.34 1.97
C ALA A 130 7.78 -4.77 3.36
N ALA A 131 8.69 -3.99 3.96
CA ALA A 131 8.48 -3.56 5.34
C ALA A 131 7.36 -2.51 5.41
N PRO A 132 6.45 -2.59 6.41
CA PRO A 132 6.56 -3.37 7.64
C PRO A 132 5.94 -4.79 7.60
N GLY A 133 5.49 -5.29 6.45
CA GLY A 133 5.07 -6.69 6.27
C GLY A 133 3.58 -6.96 6.16
N SER A 134 2.74 -5.93 6.16
CA SER A 134 1.28 -6.11 6.07
C SER A 134 0.83 -6.61 4.70
N LYS A 135 1.47 -6.13 3.62
CA LYS A 135 1.23 -6.63 2.26
C LYS A 135 1.86 -8.01 2.07
N THR A 136 3.11 -8.20 2.48
CA THR A 136 3.76 -9.51 2.45
C THR A 136 2.95 -10.60 3.15
N SER A 137 2.41 -10.32 4.35
CA SER A 137 1.58 -11.30 5.07
C SER A 137 0.25 -11.57 4.36
N HIS A 138 -0.27 -10.58 3.62
CA HIS A 138 -1.45 -10.77 2.78
C HIS A 138 -1.14 -11.71 1.61
N LEU A 139 -0.03 -11.46 0.90
CA LEU A 139 0.40 -12.31 -0.21
C LEU A 139 0.59 -13.75 0.26
N ALA A 140 1.23 -13.96 1.42
CA ALA A 140 1.38 -15.29 2.01
C ALA A 140 0.04 -15.98 2.30
N ALA A 141 -0.97 -15.23 2.77
CA ALA A 141 -2.31 -15.76 3.03
C ALA A 141 -3.03 -16.15 1.73
N LEU A 142 -2.99 -15.30 0.70
CA LEU A 142 -3.56 -15.57 -0.62
C LEU A 142 -2.89 -16.80 -1.28
N MET A 143 -1.58 -16.95 -1.10
CA MET A 143 -0.80 -18.11 -1.56
C MET A 143 -0.96 -19.35 -0.67
N LYS A 144 -1.73 -19.28 0.42
CA LYS A 144 -1.86 -20.36 1.43
C LYS A 144 -0.52 -20.88 1.96
N ASN A 145 0.49 -20.02 2.03
CA ASN A 145 1.88 -20.38 2.36
C ASN A 145 2.51 -21.43 1.41
N GLU A 146 1.99 -21.62 0.20
CA GLU A 146 2.53 -22.54 -0.81
C GLU A 146 3.30 -21.77 -1.89
N GLY A 147 4.38 -22.37 -2.41
CA GLY A 147 5.29 -21.72 -3.36
C GLY A 147 6.43 -20.97 -2.67
N ARG A 148 6.93 -19.90 -3.31
CA ARG A 148 8.07 -19.12 -2.80
C ARG A 148 7.70 -17.65 -2.71
N LEU A 149 7.67 -17.10 -1.50
CA LEU A 149 7.52 -15.66 -1.26
C LEU A 149 8.83 -15.06 -0.77
N VAL A 150 9.34 -14.05 -1.48
CA VAL A 150 10.51 -13.26 -1.09
C VAL A 150 10.07 -11.87 -0.66
N ALA A 151 10.46 -11.46 0.54
CA ALA A 151 10.15 -10.16 1.11
C ALA A 151 11.43 -9.32 1.21
N ASN A 152 11.60 -8.35 0.31
CA ASN A 152 12.79 -7.51 0.24
C ASN A 152 12.51 -6.12 0.83
N ASP A 153 13.43 -5.59 1.63
CA ASP A 153 13.42 -4.16 2.00
C ASP A 153 14.85 -3.64 2.14
N LEU A 154 15.06 -2.36 1.82
CA LEU A 154 16.38 -1.74 1.95
C LEU A 154 16.75 -1.49 3.42
N SER A 155 15.76 -1.19 4.27
CA SER A 155 15.96 -0.74 5.64
C SER A 155 16.11 -1.92 6.59
N ARG A 156 17.34 -2.20 7.02
CA ARG A 156 17.63 -3.21 8.03
C ARG A 156 16.78 -3.03 9.32
N PRO A 157 16.63 -1.82 9.89
CA PRO A 157 15.73 -1.62 11.04
C PRO A 157 14.29 -2.05 10.77
N ARG A 158 13.70 -1.63 9.64
CA ARG A 158 12.30 -1.96 9.30
C ARG A 158 12.10 -3.47 9.05
N THR A 159 13.14 -4.19 8.62
CA THR A 159 13.05 -5.66 8.44
C THR A 159 12.87 -6.44 9.74
N HIS A 160 13.23 -5.89 10.91
CA HIS A 160 12.91 -6.51 12.20
C HIS A 160 11.40 -6.53 12.44
N ARG A 161 10.72 -5.40 12.16
CA ARG A 161 9.26 -5.31 12.25
C ARG A 161 8.59 -6.22 11.23
N LEU A 162 9.10 -6.27 9.99
CA LEU A 162 8.65 -7.22 8.97
C LEU A 162 8.67 -8.66 9.49
N ARG A 163 9.81 -9.13 10.03
CA ARG A 163 9.92 -10.49 10.60
C ARG A 163 8.96 -10.73 11.75
N ALA A 164 8.77 -9.75 12.63
CA ALA A 164 7.83 -9.85 13.74
C ALA A 164 6.38 -10.00 13.26
N VAL A 165 5.96 -9.20 12.26
CA VAL A 165 4.62 -9.29 11.66
C VAL A 165 4.42 -10.62 10.96
N LEU A 166 5.39 -11.09 10.18
CA LEU A 166 5.31 -12.38 9.50
C LEU A 166 5.19 -13.54 10.50
N LYS A 167 6.00 -13.51 11.56
CA LYS A 167 5.94 -14.52 12.64
C LYS A 167 4.59 -14.50 13.35
N LEU A 168 4.09 -13.32 13.73
CA LEU A 168 2.80 -13.15 14.37
C LEU A 168 1.68 -13.73 13.52
N LEU A 169 1.67 -13.45 12.21
CA LEU A 169 0.62 -13.87 11.29
C LEU A 169 0.82 -15.28 10.71
N GLY A 170 1.92 -15.97 11.07
CA GLY A 170 2.23 -17.30 10.51
C GLY A 170 2.51 -17.28 9.00
N ALA A 171 2.89 -16.13 8.46
CA ALA A 171 3.18 -15.95 7.04
C ALA A 171 4.62 -16.41 6.73
N ARG A 172 4.76 -17.31 5.76
CA ARG A 172 6.07 -17.85 5.32
C ARG A 172 6.63 -17.00 4.19
N ALA A 173 7.76 -16.34 4.43
CA ALA A 173 8.51 -15.61 3.41
C ALA A 173 10.01 -15.57 3.73
N THR A 174 10.84 -15.58 2.70
CA THR A 174 12.28 -15.34 2.83
C THR A 174 12.54 -13.84 2.89
N VAL A 175 13.00 -13.34 4.05
CA VAL A 175 13.27 -11.90 4.24
C VAL A 175 14.69 -11.55 3.76
N ARG A 176 14.78 -10.71 2.74
CA ARG A 176 16.03 -10.19 2.16
C ARG A 176 16.21 -8.72 2.51
N ILE A 177 17.47 -8.33 2.77
CA ILE A 177 17.85 -6.93 2.99
C ILE A 177 18.72 -6.49 1.83
N GLY A 178 18.29 -5.46 1.11
CA GLY A 178 19.10 -4.92 0.01
C GLY A 178 18.35 -3.96 -0.91
N PRO A 179 19.08 -3.32 -1.83
CA PRO A 179 18.49 -2.43 -2.83
C PRO A 179 17.56 -3.22 -3.75
N GLY A 180 16.27 -2.86 -3.74
CA GLY A 180 15.26 -3.46 -4.61
C GLY A 180 15.53 -3.16 -6.09
N GLU A 181 16.22 -2.05 -6.37
CA GLU A 181 16.65 -1.61 -7.70
C GLU A 181 17.62 -2.61 -8.37
N ARG A 182 18.14 -3.59 -7.62
CA ARG A 182 19.01 -4.66 -8.13
C ARG A 182 18.29 -6.01 -8.28
N ALA A 183 16.98 -6.09 -8.05
CA ALA A 183 16.25 -7.36 -8.09
C ALA A 183 16.33 -8.03 -9.47
N GLY A 184 15.99 -7.29 -10.54
CA GLY A 184 16.05 -7.82 -11.91
C GLY A 184 17.44 -8.21 -12.39
N LEU A 185 18.49 -7.57 -11.87
CA LEU A 185 19.87 -7.97 -12.18
C LEU A 185 20.28 -9.27 -11.46
N ARG A 186 19.78 -9.48 -10.23
CA ARG A 186 20.14 -10.62 -9.39
C ARG A 186 19.35 -11.88 -9.72
N GLU A 187 18.07 -11.70 -9.99
CA GLU A 187 17.09 -12.76 -10.24
C GLU A 187 16.22 -12.35 -11.43
N PRO A 188 16.82 -12.24 -12.64
CA PRO A 188 16.06 -11.93 -13.85
C PRO A 188 15.02 -13.01 -14.10
N GLU A 189 13.83 -12.61 -14.55
CA GLU A 189 12.79 -13.52 -15.04
C GLU A 189 12.51 -14.72 -14.12
N THR A 190 12.56 -14.47 -12.80
CA THR A 190 12.52 -15.52 -11.79
C THR A 190 11.13 -15.64 -11.16
N TYR A 191 10.39 -14.54 -11.09
CA TYR A 191 9.13 -14.46 -10.36
C TYR A 191 7.94 -14.51 -11.30
N ASP A 192 6.88 -15.21 -10.90
CA ASP A 192 5.59 -15.18 -11.59
C ASP A 192 4.89 -13.85 -11.31
N ARG A 193 5.08 -13.30 -10.10
CA ARG A 193 4.50 -12.02 -9.70
C ARG A 193 5.43 -11.16 -8.86
N VAL A 194 5.38 -9.85 -9.08
CA VAL A 194 6.17 -8.88 -8.30
C VAL A 194 5.28 -7.72 -7.82
N LEU A 195 5.30 -7.46 -6.52
CA LEU A 195 4.69 -6.28 -5.91
C LEU A 195 5.73 -5.19 -5.67
N VAL A 196 5.43 -3.98 -6.13
CA VAL A 196 6.20 -2.76 -5.89
C VAL A 196 5.31 -1.75 -5.17
N ASP A 197 5.18 -1.91 -3.85
CA ASP A 197 4.61 -0.86 -2.99
C ASP A 197 5.66 0.19 -2.70
N ALA A 198 5.76 1.19 -3.58
CA ALA A 198 6.95 2.01 -3.67
C ALA A 198 7.03 3.04 -2.53
N PRO A 199 8.22 3.30 -1.96
CA PRO A 199 8.41 4.40 -1.03
C PRO A 199 8.07 5.72 -1.73
N CYS A 200 7.07 6.43 -1.22
CA CYS A 200 6.49 7.60 -1.85
C CYS A 200 6.34 8.78 -0.89
N SER A 201 5.86 9.91 -1.40
CA SER A 201 5.64 11.13 -0.62
C SER A 201 4.52 11.00 0.42
N GLY A 202 3.66 9.98 0.31
CA GLY A 202 2.64 9.65 1.30
C GLY A 202 1.48 10.65 1.39
N GLU A 203 1.28 11.52 0.38
CA GLU A 203 0.26 12.58 0.38
C GLU A 203 -1.14 12.06 0.72
N GLY A 204 -1.47 10.82 0.31
CA GLY A 204 -2.78 10.20 0.54
C GLY A 204 -3.04 9.70 1.96
N MET A 205 -2.02 9.68 2.82
CA MET A 205 -2.06 9.16 4.19
C MET A 205 -1.77 10.21 5.26
N MET A 206 -1.57 11.47 4.88
CA MET A 206 -1.11 12.54 5.78
C MET A 206 -2.18 13.01 6.74
N ARG A 207 -2.05 12.74 8.04
CA ARG A 207 -3.02 13.14 9.08
C ARG A 207 -2.56 14.37 9.86
N CYS A 208 -3.48 15.31 10.09
CA CYS A 208 -3.20 16.53 10.86
C CYS A 208 -2.65 16.20 12.26
N GLY A 209 -3.25 15.23 12.94
CA GLY A 209 -2.82 14.78 14.27
C GLY A 209 -1.60 13.86 14.30
N GLN A 210 -0.94 13.59 13.16
CA GLN A 210 0.25 12.73 13.07
C GLN A 210 1.37 13.44 12.30
N PRO A 211 2.12 14.36 12.94
CA PRO A 211 3.14 15.17 12.27
C PRO A 211 4.17 14.38 11.46
N ASP A 212 4.56 13.19 11.91
CA ASP A 212 5.51 12.31 11.21
C ASP A 212 5.09 11.94 9.78
N THR A 213 3.79 12.03 9.48
CA THR A 213 3.25 11.72 8.14
C THR A 213 3.49 12.84 7.12
N TRP A 214 3.72 14.08 7.56
CA TRP A 214 3.79 15.25 6.66
C TRP A 214 4.92 16.24 6.97
N SER A 215 5.54 16.21 8.16
CA SER A 215 6.54 17.18 8.62
C SER A 215 7.80 17.24 7.72
N ASN A 216 8.17 16.11 7.14
CA ASN A 216 9.31 15.99 6.22
C ASN A 216 8.95 16.22 4.75
N TRP A 217 7.67 16.45 4.44
CA TRP A 217 7.23 16.68 3.08
C TRP A 217 7.60 18.10 2.62
N LYS A 218 7.94 18.21 1.33
CA LYS A 218 8.25 19.46 0.64
C LYS A 218 7.70 19.35 -0.78
N PRO A 219 7.37 20.46 -1.48
CA PRO A 219 6.86 20.42 -2.86
C PRO A 219 7.75 19.67 -3.86
N ARG A 220 9.07 19.58 -3.59
CA ARG A 220 10.05 18.84 -4.40
C ARG A 220 10.15 17.34 -4.07
N THR A 221 9.52 16.88 -2.98
CA THR A 221 9.61 15.50 -2.49
C THR A 221 9.11 14.49 -3.53
N PRO A 222 7.93 14.69 -4.17
CA PRO A 222 7.44 13.77 -5.20
C PRO A 222 8.41 13.56 -6.36
N ALA A 223 8.92 14.66 -6.92
CA ALA A 223 9.87 14.62 -8.03
C ALA A 223 11.15 13.83 -7.66
N ARG A 224 11.70 14.05 -6.46
CA ARG A 224 12.89 13.33 -5.97
C ARG A 224 12.63 11.83 -5.83
N LEU A 225 11.47 11.43 -5.30
CA LEU A 225 11.15 10.01 -5.08
C LEU A 225 10.83 9.28 -6.38
N SER A 226 10.23 9.96 -7.36
CA SER A 226 9.87 9.39 -8.66
C SER A 226 11.05 8.72 -9.39
N SER A 227 12.27 9.29 -9.28
CA SER A 227 13.46 8.70 -9.92
C SER A 227 13.76 7.31 -9.36
N ARG A 228 13.64 7.14 -8.05
CA ARG A 228 13.87 5.86 -7.38
C ARG A 228 12.75 4.87 -7.70
N GLN A 229 11.51 5.34 -7.72
CA GLN A 229 10.34 4.52 -8.05
C GLN A 229 10.42 3.94 -9.47
N LYS A 230 10.89 4.74 -10.45
CA LYS A 230 11.18 4.26 -11.81
C LYS A 230 12.19 3.12 -11.80
N SER A 231 13.32 3.28 -11.09
CA SER A 231 14.33 2.23 -10.97
C SER A 231 13.80 0.95 -10.28
N LEU A 232 12.95 1.10 -9.25
CA LEU A 232 12.31 -0.03 -8.58
C LEU A 232 11.34 -0.76 -9.52
N LEU A 233 10.53 -0.02 -10.29
CA LEU A 233 9.59 -0.60 -11.24
C LEU A 233 10.32 -1.32 -12.38
N HIS A 234 11.38 -0.73 -12.93
CA HIS A 234 12.20 -1.39 -13.95
C HIS A 234 12.79 -2.70 -13.41
N ALA A 235 13.38 -2.67 -12.21
CA ALA A 235 13.93 -3.87 -11.59
C ALA A 235 12.88 -4.96 -11.32
N ALA A 236 11.61 -4.58 -11.08
CA ALA A 236 10.50 -5.51 -10.94
C ALA A 236 10.10 -6.14 -12.28
N ILE A 237 10.02 -5.34 -13.34
CA ILE A 237 9.73 -5.81 -14.70
C ILE A 237 10.84 -6.75 -15.20
N ASP A 238 12.10 -6.45 -14.91
CA ASP A 238 13.22 -7.32 -15.28
C ASP A 238 13.22 -8.63 -14.46
N ALA A 239 12.76 -8.60 -13.21
CA ALA A 239 12.70 -9.76 -12.33
C ALA A 239 11.51 -10.69 -12.61
N VAL A 240 10.45 -10.18 -13.24
CA VAL A 240 9.26 -10.99 -13.55
C VAL A 240 9.46 -11.76 -14.85
N LYS A 241 8.96 -12.99 -14.89
CA LYS A 241 8.94 -13.84 -16.10
C LYS A 241 8.08 -13.21 -17.19
N PRO A 242 8.37 -13.47 -18.49
CA PRO A 242 7.38 -13.29 -19.54
C PRO A 242 6.08 -14.04 -19.18
N GLY A 243 4.94 -13.39 -19.37
CA GLY A 243 3.63 -13.85 -18.90
C GLY A 243 3.32 -13.54 -17.43
N GLY A 244 4.28 -13.03 -16.67
CA GLY A 244 4.11 -12.68 -15.26
C GLY A 244 3.57 -11.28 -15.02
N THR A 245 3.11 -11.02 -13.80
CA THR A 245 2.42 -9.78 -13.41
C THR A 245 3.26 -8.93 -12.45
N VAL A 246 3.35 -7.64 -12.71
CA VAL A 246 3.85 -6.64 -11.76
C VAL A 246 2.69 -5.77 -11.28
N VAL A 247 2.56 -5.56 -9.97
CA VAL A 247 1.70 -4.49 -9.44
C VAL A 247 2.58 -3.40 -8.86
N TYR A 248 2.38 -2.18 -9.35
CA TYR A 248 2.95 -0.97 -8.80
C TYR A 248 1.89 -0.24 -7.97
N SER A 249 2.22 0.16 -6.75
CA SER A 249 1.34 0.95 -5.92
C SER A 249 2.05 2.03 -5.12
N THR A 250 1.33 3.11 -4.81
CA THR A 250 1.78 4.19 -3.93
C THR A 250 0.61 4.70 -3.08
N CYS A 251 0.91 5.34 -1.95
CA CYS A 251 -0.07 6.04 -1.13
C CYS A 251 -0.01 7.56 -1.30
N THR A 252 0.18 8.03 -2.54
CA THR A 252 0.27 9.46 -2.89
C THR A 252 -0.64 9.81 -4.07
N PHE A 253 -1.06 11.07 -4.14
CA PHE A 253 -1.81 11.61 -5.27
C PHE A 253 -0.90 12.14 -6.39
N ALA A 254 0.39 12.26 -6.12
CA ALA A 254 1.38 12.86 -7.00
C ALA A 254 1.50 12.17 -8.38
N PRO A 255 1.19 12.85 -9.50
CA PRO A 255 1.38 12.30 -10.84
C PRO A 255 2.85 12.00 -11.15
N GLU A 256 3.79 12.73 -10.56
CA GLU A 256 5.24 12.43 -10.66
C GLU A 256 5.59 11.01 -10.21
N GLU A 257 4.88 10.51 -9.21
CA GLU A 257 5.11 9.20 -8.58
C GLU A 257 4.16 8.11 -9.13
N ASN A 258 3.16 8.50 -9.90
CA ASN A 258 2.11 7.63 -10.40
C ASN A 258 2.19 7.52 -11.93
N GLU A 259 1.37 8.27 -12.67
CA GLU A 259 1.26 8.18 -14.13
C GLU A 259 2.58 8.44 -14.86
N LEU A 260 3.45 9.32 -14.32
CA LEU A 260 4.75 9.59 -14.92
C LEU A 260 5.77 8.47 -14.69
N VAL A 261 5.59 7.66 -13.64
CA VAL A 261 6.37 6.43 -13.43
C VAL A 261 5.90 5.35 -14.40
N ILE A 262 4.58 5.17 -14.52
CA ILE A 262 3.98 4.19 -15.44
C ILE A 262 4.29 4.52 -16.90
N SER A 263 4.13 5.78 -17.30
CA SER A 263 4.42 6.21 -18.68
C SER A 263 5.88 5.97 -19.02
N ARG A 264 6.81 6.27 -18.09
CA ARG A 264 8.23 5.97 -18.30
C ARG A 264 8.50 4.48 -18.50
N ALA A 265 7.85 3.61 -17.72
CA ALA A 265 8.01 2.17 -17.90
C ALA A 265 7.50 1.71 -19.26
N LEU A 266 6.33 2.19 -19.68
CA LEU A 266 5.76 1.85 -21.00
C LEU A 266 6.66 2.30 -22.16
N ASP A 267 7.27 3.47 -22.07
CA ASP A 267 8.21 3.96 -23.08
C ASP A 267 9.50 3.10 -23.15
N VAL A 268 10.01 2.65 -21.99
CA VAL A 268 11.27 1.88 -21.91
C VAL A 268 11.08 0.42 -22.33
N TYR A 269 9.91 -0.14 -22.04
CA TYR A 269 9.56 -1.52 -22.29
C TYR A 269 8.50 -1.63 -23.40
N GLU A 270 8.54 -0.71 -24.37
CA GLU A 270 7.60 -0.67 -25.48
C GLU A 270 7.46 -2.05 -26.15
N GLY A 271 6.22 -2.52 -26.30
CA GLY A 271 5.88 -3.84 -26.85
C GLY A 271 6.17 -5.04 -25.95
N ARG A 272 6.85 -4.87 -24.81
CA ARG A 272 7.22 -5.93 -23.86
C ARG A 272 6.41 -5.93 -22.57
N ILE A 273 5.67 -4.86 -22.31
CA ILE A 273 4.71 -4.79 -21.21
C ILE A 273 3.39 -4.20 -21.69
N GLN A 274 2.31 -4.54 -20.99
CA GLN A 274 0.99 -3.93 -21.19
C GLN A 274 0.32 -3.68 -19.84
N LEU A 275 -0.52 -2.64 -19.77
CA LEU A 275 -1.38 -2.43 -18.61
C LEU A 275 -2.57 -3.39 -18.68
N GLU A 276 -2.95 -3.94 -17.54
CA GLU A 276 -4.16 -4.74 -17.38
C GLU A 276 -5.14 -4.03 -16.46
N HIS A 277 -6.44 -4.19 -16.74
CA HIS A 277 -7.46 -3.77 -15.80
C HIS A 277 -7.31 -4.54 -14.48
N ILE A 278 -7.43 -3.81 -13.37
CA ILE A 278 -7.48 -4.41 -12.04
C ILE A 278 -8.80 -5.16 -11.89
N PRO A 279 -8.78 -6.49 -11.63
CA PRO A 279 -9.98 -7.33 -11.58
C PRO A 279 -10.74 -7.18 -10.24
N LEU A 280 -10.93 -5.93 -9.79
CA LEU A 280 -11.57 -5.59 -8.52
C LEU A 280 -12.49 -4.39 -8.72
N ASP A 281 -13.72 -4.50 -8.24
CA ASP A 281 -14.62 -3.36 -8.14
C ASP A 281 -14.31 -2.56 -6.87
N LEU A 282 -13.38 -1.60 -7.01
CA LEU A 282 -12.87 -0.82 -5.89
C LEU A 282 -13.72 0.45 -5.71
N PRO A 283 -14.21 0.75 -4.49
CA PRO A 283 -14.89 2.01 -4.21
C PRO A 283 -13.90 3.17 -4.18
N GLY A 284 -14.39 4.41 -4.30
CA GLY A 284 -13.56 5.61 -4.20
C GLY A 284 -12.64 5.83 -5.40
N ARG A 285 -12.90 5.17 -6.53
CA ARG A 285 -12.21 5.42 -7.80
C ARG A 285 -12.42 6.87 -8.24
N ILE A 286 -11.32 7.56 -8.55
CA ILE A 286 -11.33 8.89 -9.17
C ILE A 286 -10.65 8.85 -10.54
N PRO A 287 -10.92 9.81 -11.43
CA PRO A 287 -10.25 9.88 -12.74
C PRO A 287 -8.72 9.95 -12.61
N GLY A 288 -8.04 9.40 -13.61
CA GLY A 288 -6.59 9.59 -13.80
C GLY A 288 -6.23 11.07 -13.98
N CYS A 289 -4.98 11.43 -13.69
CA CYS A 289 -4.51 12.78 -13.97
C CYS A 289 -4.25 12.91 -15.48
N LEU A 290 -5.05 13.73 -16.18
CA LEU A 290 -4.92 13.95 -17.63
C LEU A 290 -4.06 15.16 -17.99
N ASN A 291 -3.86 16.09 -17.06
CA ASN A 291 -2.98 17.24 -17.27
C ASN A 291 -2.21 17.52 -15.99
N PHE A 292 -0.88 17.64 -16.12
CA PHE A 292 -0.04 18.00 -15.01
C PHE A 292 1.08 18.95 -15.45
N LYS A 293 1.19 20.11 -14.78
CA LYS A 293 2.18 21.16 -15.11
C LYS A 293 2.16 21.57 -16.60
N GLY A 294 0.97 21.69 -17.18
CA GLY A 294 0.79 22.09 -18.59
C GLY A 294 1.13 20.99 -19.60
N LYS A 295 1.37 19.75 -19.16
CA LYS A 295 1.58 18.60 -20.03
C LYS A 295 0.34 17.70 -20.03
N SER A 296 -0.17 17.39 -21.21
CA SER A 296 -1.18 16.34 -21.37
C SER A 296 -0.56 14.98 -21.05
N LEU A 297 -1.27 14.18 -20.27
CA LEU A 297 -0.95 12.79 -19.99
C LEU A 297 -1.93 11.91 -20.75
N ALA A 298 -1.47 10.74 -21.18
CA ALA A 298 -2.34 9.76 -21.82
C ALA A 298 -3.41 9.30 -20.82
N GLU A 299 -4.64 9.18 -21.30
CA GLU A 299 -5.69 8.50 -20.54
C GLU A 299 -5.35 7.01 -20.43
N ARG A 300 -5.49 6.47 -19.21
CA ARG A 300 -5.15 5.10 -18.87
C ARG A 300 -6.24 4.51 -17.97
N PRO A 301 -7.36 4.02 -18.52
CA PRO A 301 -8.46 3.48 -17.73
C PRO A 301 -8.09 2.21 -16.92
N GLU A 302 -6.94 1.60 -17.23
CA GLU A 302 -6.41 0.42 -16.55
C GLU A 302 -5.81 0.75 -15.18
N VAL A 303 -5.30 1.97 -14.99
CA VAL A 303 -4.76 2.41 -13.69
C VAL A 303 -5.87 2.90 -12.79
N VAL A 304 -5.68 2.73 -11.48
CA VAL A 304 -6.67 3.09 -10.48
C VAL A 304 -6.11 4.12 -9.52
N ARG A 305 -6.77 5.26 -9.43
CA ARG A 305 -6.63 6.23 -8.33
C ARG A 305 -7.78 6.06 -7.35
N LEU A 306 -7.47 6.01 -6.06
CA LEU A 306 -8.42 5.95 -4.96
C LEU A 306 -8.31 7.20 -4.10
N ALA A 307 -9.42 7.69 -3.59
CA ALA A 307 -9.45 8.84 -2.69
C ALA A 307 -10.59 8.74 -1.65
N PRO A 308 -10.51 9.55 -0.57
CA PRO A 308 -11.62 9.78 0.35
C PRO A 308 -12.92 10.23 -0.34
N PRO A 309 -14.11 9.97 0.26
CA PRO A 309 -14.30 9.38 1.59
C PRO A 309 -14.21 7.85 1.66
N GLU A 310 -14.32 7.14 0.54
CA GLU A 310 -14.50 5.68 0.55
C GLU A 310 -13.19 4.93 0.83
N MET A 311 -12.05 5.46 0.40
CA MET A 311 -10.73 4.85 0.56
C MET A 311 -9.69 5.89 1.00
N ASP A 312 -8.53 5.44 1.49
CA ASP A 312 -7.37 6.33 1.62
C ASP A 312 -6.83 6.72 0.23
N GLY A 313 -6.05 7.80 0.17
CA GLY A 313 -5.39 8.20 -1.08
C GLY A 313 -4.39 7.16 -1.55
N PHE A 314 -4.62 6.58 -2.72
CA PHE A 314 -3.82 5.45 -3.21
C PHE A 314 -3.80 5.36 -4.74
N PHE A 315 -2.77 4.75 -5.29
CA PHE A 315 -2.63 4.48 -6.72
C PHE A 315 -2.22 3.03 -6.94
N ILE A 316 -2.81 2.38 -7.94
CA ILE A 316 -2.49 1.00 -8.34
C ILE A 316 -2.42 0.91 -9.86
N ALA A 317 -1.36 0.28 -10.36
CA ALA A 317 -1.25 -0.15 -11.75
C ALA A 317 -0.86 -1.63 -11.79
N ARG A 318 -1.58 -2.41 -12.60
CA ARG A 318 -1.28 -3.80 -12.88
C ARG A 318 -0.67 -3.90 -14.28
N ILE A 319 0.48 -4.54 -14.39
CA ILE A 319 1.29 -4.63 -15.60
C ILE A 319 1.55 -6.10 -15.89
N LEU A 320 1.25 -6.54 -17.11
CA LEU A 320 1.66 -7.85 -17.63
C LEU A 320 2.95 -7.68 -18.43
N LYS A 321 3.94 -8.54 -18.20
CA LYS A 321 5.11 -8.65 -19.08
C LYS A 321 4.77 -9.60 -20.23
N THR A 322 4.74 -9.12 -21.46
CA THR A 322 4.36 -9.90 -22.64
C THR A 322 5.53 -10.61 -23.31
N GLY A 323 6.77 -10.12 -23.11
CA GLY A 323 7.99 -10.68 -23.70
C GLY A 323 9.25 -10.26 -23.00
#